data_AF-A0A9Q0GVM3-F1
#
_entry.id   AF-A0A9Q0GVM3-F1
#
_cell.length_a   1.000
_cell.length_b   1.000
_cell.length_c   1.000
_cell.angle_alpha   90.00
_cell.angle_beta   90.00
_cell.angle_gamma   90.00
#
_symmetry.space_group_name_H-M   'P 1'
#
loop_
_entity.id
_entity.type
_entity.pdbx_description
1 polymer ?
#
loop_
_entity_poly.entity_id
_entity_poly.type
_entity_poly.pdbx_seq_one_letter_code
_entity_poly.pdbx_strand_id
1 'polypeptide(L)'
;MDDTISPNQIEETKIFLGLLPIFGSTIMMNCCLAQLQTFSVQQGILMNKKLFHNFEIPTPSLVVPPLIILLSSIPLYEHLAGIISKSKNLSEKKNPFKPLHRIGFGLVLASLAMAVAAAVEAKRRAAAEHNVVLPVYWLGFQFLLLSFSDFLTLGGMLEFFYSEAPESMKSMCTALAWCSTSMGYFLSSALVSLTNSVTKSLGKEWLGGINLNNDRLDLFYTLLCVFNFLNFLNYVYWAKRF
;
A
#
# COMPACT_ATOMS: atom_id res chain seq x y z
N MET A 1 -4.98 -37.31 -26.91
CA MET A 1 -4.55 -36.23 -26.01
C MET A 1 -3.25 -36.71 -25.42
N ASP A 2 -2.12 -36.26 -25.97
CA ASP A 2 -0.81 -36.57 -25.39
C ASP A 2 -0.64 -35.65 -24.17
N ASP A 3 -0.92 -36.18 -22.98
CA ASP A 3 -0.64 -35.54 -21.69
C ASP A 3 0.87 -35.59 -21.40
N THR A 4 1.71 -35.19 -22.36
CA THR A 4 3.16 -35.06 -22.15
C THR A 4 3.47 -33.60 -21.88
N ILE A 5 3.77 -33.31 -20.61
CA ILE A 5 4.20 -31.97 -20.18
C ILE A 5 5.49 -31.64 -20.92
N SER A 6 5.48 -30.57 -21.71
CA SER A 6 6.67 -30.18 -22.47
C SER A 6 7.76 -29.60 -21.55
N PRO A 7 9.06 -29.78 -21.85
CA PRO A 7 10.13 -29.16 -21.06
C PRO A 7 9.97 -27.65 -20.94
N ASN A 8 9.49 -26.99 -22.00
CA ASN A 8 9.19 -25.55 -22.00
C ASN A 8 8.08 -25.20 -21.01
N GLN A 9 7.00 -25.99 -20.93
CA GLN A 9 5.93 -25.76 -19.95
C GLN A 9 6.43 -25.85 -18.50
N ILE A 10 7.37 -26.78 -18.24
CA ILE A 10 8.00 -26.91 -16.92
C ILE A 10 8.84 -25.67 -16.59
N GLU A 11 9.60 -25.17 -17.54
CA GLU A 11 10.44 -23.97 -17.38
C GLU A 11 9.59 -22.70 -17.19
N GLU A 12 8.58 -22.51 -18.04
CA GLU A 12 7.60 -21.41 -17.91
C GLU A 12 6.94 -21.40 -16.53
N THR A 13 6.53 -22.57 -16.04
CA THR A 13 5.93 -22.70 -14.70
C THR A 13 6.94 -22.41 -13.59
N LYS A 14 8.20 -22.85 -13.71
CA LYS A 14 9.25 -22.55 -12.72
C LYS A 14 9.54 -21.06 -12.62
N ILE A 15 9.62 -20.36 -13.76
CA ILE A 15 9.80 -18.91 -13.80
C ILE A 15 8.61 -18.22 -13.10
N PHE A 16 7.39 -18.63 -13.45
CA PHE A 16 6.18 -18.09 -12.84
C PHE A 16 6.11 -18.32 -11.32
N LEU A 17 6.45 -19.53 -10.85
CA LEU A 17 6.55 -19.84 -9.42
C LEU A 17 7.63 -19.01 -8.72
N GLY A 18 8.71 -18.67 -9.44
CA GLY A 18 9.72 -17.74 -8.99
C GLY A 18 9.14 -16.39 -8.60
N LEU A 19 8.12 -15.88 -9.31
CA LEU A 19 7.50 -14.57 -9.07
C LEU A 19 6.64 -14.51 -7.79
N LEU A 20 6.21 -15.67 -7.26
CA LEU A 20 5.28 -15.75 -6.12
C LEU A 20 5.75 -15.07 -4.82
N PRO A 21 7.04 -15.09 -4.43
CA PRO A 21 7.50 -14.36 -3.24
C PRO A 21 7.37 -12.84 -3.37
N ILE A 22 7.61 -12.30 -4.58
CA ILE A 22 7.42 -10.87 -4.86
C ILE A 22 5.92 -10.54 -4.86
N PHE A 23 5.10 -11.39 -5.47
CA PHE A 23 3.64 -11.31 -5.38
C PHE A 23 3.15 -11.31 -3.91
N GLY A 24 3.65 -12.22 -3.08
CA GLY A 24 3.28 -12.30 -1.66
C GLY A 24 3.62 -11.02 -0.90
N SER A 25 4.74 -10.40 -1.27
CA SER A 25 5.17 -9.13 -0.67
C SER A 25 4.23 -7.97 -0.98
N THR A 26 3.50 -7.99 -2.11
CA THR A 26 2.55 -6.90 -2.45
C THR A 26 1.20 -7.04 -1.76
N ILE A 27 0.88 -8.21 -1.20
CA ILE A 27 -0.38 -8.45 -0.45
C ILE A 27 -0.45 -7.54 0.78
N MET A 28 0.65 -7.41 1.53
CA MET A 28 0.70 -6.56 2.72
C MET A 28 0.55 -5.07 2.39
N MET A 29 1.09 -4.64 1.25
CA MET A 29 0.88 -3.28 0.76
C MET A 29 -0.60 -3.03 0.43
N ASN A 30 -1.24 -3.96 -0.27
CA ASN A 30 -2.68 -3.87 -0.58
C ASN A 30 -3.55 -3.87 0.69
N CYS A 31 -3.11 -4.57 1.75
CA CYS A 31 -3.74 -4.49 3.06
C CYS A 31 -3.63 -3.08 3.68
N CYS A 32 -2.51 -2.39 3.51
CA CYS A 32 -2.37 -1.00 3.93
C CYS A 32 -3.27 -0.06 3.08
N LEU A 33 -3.38 -0.33 1.78
CA LEU A 33 -4.22 0.43 0.86
C LEU A 33 -5.70 0.38 1.25
N ALA A 34 -6.18 -0.78 1.71
CA ALA A 34 -7.55 -0.94 2.19
C ALA A 34 -7.93 0.07 3.29
N GLN A 35 -6.96 0.49 4.12
CA GLN A 35 -7.20 1.43 5.22
C GLN A 35 -7.50 2.86 4.75
N LEU A 36 -7.11 3.23 3.52
CA LEU A 36 -7.49 4.51 2.92
C LEU A 36 -8.99 4.59 2.69
N GLN A 37 -9.60 3.49 2.26
CA GLN A 37 -11.01 3.45 1.87
C GLN A 37 -11.93 3.25 3.07
N THR A 38 -11.41 2.73 4.18
CA THR A 38 -12.18 2.39 5.38
C THR A 38 -11.87 3.36 6.54
N PHE A 39 -10.87 3.07 7.36
CA PHE A 39 -10.59 3.80 8.58
C PHE A 39 -10.20 5.25 8.32
N SER A 40 -9.51 5.57 7.23
CA SER A 40 -9.18 6.96 6.92
C SER A 40 -10.41 7.80 6.62
N VAL A 41 -11.44 7.21 6.00
CA VAL A 41 -12.74 7.88 5.79
C VAL A 41 -13.45 8.06 7.12
N GLN A 42 -13.43 7.05 7.99
CA GLN A 42 -14.01 7.14 9.34
C GLN A 42 -13.32 8.19 10.22
N GLN A 43 -11.98 8.28 10.17
CA GLN A 43 -11.21 9.35 10.82
C GLN A 43 -11.68 10.72 10.30
N GLY A 44 -11.85 10.86 8.99
CA GLY A 44 -12.32 12.08 8.35
C GLY A 44 -13.71 12.55 8.79
N ILE A 45 -14.59 11.64 9.23
CA ILE A 45 -15.91 12.01 9.79
C ILE A 45 -15.76 12.84 11.07
N LEU A 46 -14.73 12.53 11.86
CA LEU A 46 -14.47 13.13 13.18
C LEU A 46 -13.55 14.35 13.11
N MET A 47 -13.14 14.78 11.93
CA MET A 47 -12.21 15.87 11.70
C MET A 47 -12.92 17.12 11.17
N ASN A 48 -12.25 18.27 11.29
CA ASN A 48 -12.78 19.51 10.75
C ASN A 48 -12.60 19.52 9.22
N LYS A 49 -13.74 19.48 8.52
CA LYS A 49 -13.84 19.36 7.06
C LYS A 49 -13.78 20.71 6.33
N LYS A 50 -13.73 21.83 7.06
CA LYS A 50 -13.56 23.17 6.48
C LYS A 50 -12.12 23.35 6.00
N LEU A 51 -11.94 23.42 4.68
CA LEU A 51 -10.63 23.66 4.04
C LEU A 51 -10.40 25.15 3.76
N PHE A 52 -11.46 25.86 3.40
CA PHE A 52 -11.47 27.31 3.22
C PHE A 52 -12.63 27.91 4.04
N HIS A 53 -12.72 29.25 4.09
CA HIS A 53 -13.74 29.95 4.88
C HIS A 53 -15.17 29.46 4.60
N ASN A 54 -15.49 29.16 3.34
CA ASN A 54 -16.83 28.76 2.89
C ASN A 54 -16.91 27.36 2.25
N PHE A 55 -15.83 26.56 2.28
CA PHE A 55 -15.80 25.26 1.60
C PHE A 55 -15.55 24.12 2.59
N GLU A 56 -16.56 23.26 2.73
CA GLU A 56 -16.52 22.04 3.52
C GLU A 56 -16.47 20.83 2.60
N ILE A 57 -15.46 19.97 2.77
CA ILE A 57 -15.36 18.75 1.98
C ILE A 57 -16.30 17.67 2.54
N PRO A 58 -17.16 17.06 1.71
CA PRO A 58 -17.91 15.88 2.12
C PRO A 58 -16.98 14.72 2.46
N THR A 59 -17.24 14.00 3.55
CA THR A 59 -16.42 12.83 3.96
C THR A 59 -16.23 11.80 2.84
N PRO A 60 -17.25 11.44 2.03
CA PRO A 60 -17.06 10.50 0.93
C PRO A 60 -16.06 11.00 -0.13
N SER A 61 -15.86 12.31 -0.26
CA SER A 61 -14.90 12.90 -1.20
C SER A 61 -13.44 12.77 -0.75
N LEU A 62 -13.16 12.26 0.47
CA LEU A 62 -11.80 12.02 0.95
C LEU A 62 -11.05 10.93 0.17
N VAL A 63 -11.74 10.14 -0.65
CA VAL A 63 -11.12 9.19 -1.58
C VAL A 63 -10.58 9.86 -2.86
N VAL A 64 -10.98 11.12 -3.15
CA VAL A 64 -10.58 11.83 -4.37
C VAL A 64 -9.12 12.31 -4.33
N PRO A 65 -8.60 12.92 -3.25
CA PRO A 65 -7.20 13.35 -3.21
C PRO A 65 -6.19 12.22 -3.46
N PRO A 66 -6.32 11.01 -2.87
CA PRO A 66 -5.48 9.86 -3.22
C PRO A 66 -5.45 9.54 -4.73
N LEU A 67 -6.60 9.62 -5.41
CA LEU A 67 -6.69 9.37 -6.86
C LEU A 67 -5.97 10.44 -7.67
N ILE A 68 -6.09 11.72 -7.29
CA ILE A 68 -5.38 12.82 -7.94
C ILE A 68 -3.87 12.66 -7.76
N ILE A 69 -3.41 12.28 -6.57
CA ILE A 69 -2.00 12.00 -6.29
C ILE A 69 -1.50 10.84 -7.16
N LEU A 70 -2.26 9.74 -7.22
CA LEU A 70 -1.93 8.58 -8.05
C LEU A 70 -1.81 8.98 -9.53
N LEU A 71 -2.79 9.71 -10.08
CA LEU A 71 -2.78 10.14 -11.48
C LEU A 71 -1.66 11.12 -11.79
N SER A 72 -1.35 12.05 -10.88
CA SER A 72 -0.24 13.01 -11.05
C SER A 72 1.14 12.36 -10.89
N SER A 73 1.22 11.20 -10.24
CA SER A 73 2.48 10.45 -10.09
C SER A 73 2.98 9.87 -11.42
N ILE A 74 2.08 9.57 -12.37
CA ILE A 74 2.43 9.04 -13.71
C ILE A 74 3.26 10.06 -14.52
N PRO A 75 2.78 11.28 -14.83
CA PRO A 75 3.55 12.24 -15.60
C PRO A 75 4.81 12.68 -14.85
N LEU A 76 4.76 12.75 -13.51
CA LEU A 76 5.94 13.05 -12.70
C LEU A 76 7.03 11.97 -12.90
N TYR A 77 6.64 10.70 -12.88
CA TYR A 77 7.54 9.58 -13.12
C TYR A 77 8.12 9.62 -14.53
N GLU A 78 7.30 9.79 -15.57
CA GLU A 78 7.77 9.85 -16.96
C GLU A 78 8.73 11.02 -17.18
N HIS A 79 8.45 12.17 -16.59
CA HIS A 79 9.32 13.34 -16.66
C HIS A 79 10.67 13.09 -15.98
N LEU A 80 10.66 12.56 -14.76
CA LEU A 80 11.89 12.22 -14.01
C LEU A 80 12.70 11.13 -14.72
N ALA A 81 12.03 10.09 -15.23
CA ALA A 81 12.66 9.03 -16.02
C ALA A 81 13.30 9.59 -17.31
N GLY A 82 12.62 10.50 -17.99
CA GLY A 82 13.14 11.18 -19.18
C GLY A 82 14.37 12.05 -18.91
N ILE A 83 14.39 12.78 -17.78
CA ILE A 83 15.57 13.56 -17.35
C ILE A 83 16.75 12.64 -17.06
N ILE A 84 16.51 11.58 -16.28
CA ILE A 84 17.55 10.65 -15.86
C ILE A 84 18.11 9.86 -17.04
N SER A 85 17.27 9.45 -17.99
CA SER A 85 17.69 8.78 -19.23
C SER A 85 18.56 9.68 -20.13
N LYS A 86 18.26 10.98 -20.19
CA LYS A 86 19.08 11.97 -20.93
C LYS A 86 20.43 12.24 -20.26
N SER A 87 20.51 12.11 -18.94
CA SER A 87 21.75 12.19 -18.18
C SER A 87 22.53 10.87 -18.28
N LYS A 88 23.23 10.65 -19.39
CA LYS A 88 24.03 9.46 -19.78
C LYS A 88 25.08 8.92 -18.77
N ASN A 89 25.10 9.36 -17.52
CA ASN A 89 26.08 8.99 -16.49
C ASN A 89 25.57 8.00 -15.42
N LEU A 90 24.34 7.51 -15.51
CA LEU A 90 23.85 6.48 -14.59
C LEU A 90 24.19 5.08 -15.14
N SER A 91 25.20 4.45 -14.53
CA SER A 91 25.49 3.03 -14.71
C SER A 91 24.21 2.20 -14.62
N GLU A 92 23.97 1.29 -15.58
CA GLU A 92 22.78 0.42 -15.66
C GLU A 92 22.45 -0.32 -14.34
N LYS A 93 23.45 -0.52 -13.47
CA LYS A 93 23.27 -1.12 -12.14
C LYS A 93 22.57 -0.23 -11.12
N LYS A 94 22.57 1.10 -11.29
CA LYS A 94 22.03 2.07 -10.31
C LYS A 94 20.74 2.75 -10.77
N ASN A 95 20.07 2.24 -11.80
CA ASN A 95 18.84 2.83 -12.29
C ASN A 95 17.69 2.64 -11.27
N PRO A 96 17.20 3.70 -10.60
CA PRO A 96 16.11 3.59 -9.63
C PRO A 96 14.77 3.20 -10.29
N PHE A 97 14.69 3.27 -11.62
CA PHE A 97 13.54 2.85 -12.42
C PHE A 97 13.46 1.33 -12.63
N LYS A 98 14.43 0.55 -12.13
CA LYS A 98 14.30 -0.90 -12.18
C LYS A 98 13.04 -1.36 -11.45
N PRO A 99 12.24 -2.27 -12.03
CA PRO A 99 10.98 -2.73 -11.46
C PRO A 99 11.09 -3.17 -9.99
N LEU A 100 12.11 -3.98 -9.65
CA LEU A 100 12.32 -4.41 -8.25
C LEU A 100 12.67 -3.27 -7.29
N HIS A 101 13.40 -2.24 -7.75
CA HIS A 101 13.72 -1.10 -6.90
C HIS A 101 12.46 -0.26 -6.64
N ARG A 102 11.63 -0.06 -7.68
CA ARG A 102 10.34 0.64 -7.57
C ARG A 102 9.42 -0.03 -6.54
N ILE A 103 9.28 -1.35 -6.61
CA ILE A 103 8.50 -2.14 -5.63
C ILE A 103 9.06 -1.94 -4.21
N GLY A 104 10.38 -2.05 -4.05
CA GLY A 104 11.03 -1.86 -2.75
C GLY A 104 10.79 -0.46 -2.15
N PHE A 105 10.95 0.60 -2.95
CA PHE A 105 10.66 1.96 -2.53
C PHE A 105 9.19 2.16 -2.15
N GLY A 106 8.27 1.56 -2.92
CA GLY A 106 6.86 1.55 -2.60
C GLY A 106 6.59 0.91 -1.23
N LEU A 107 7.09 -0.29 -0.98
CA LEU A 107 6.91 -0.96 0.32
C LEU A 107 7.43 -0.13 1.52
N VAL A 108 8.57 0.55 1.37
CA VAL A 108 9.08 1.47 2.41
C VAL A 108 8.14 2.66 2.62
N LEU A 109 7.65 3.26 1.54
CA LEU A 109 6.71 4.38 1.60
C LEU A 109 5.38 3.98 2.22
N ALA A 110 4.87 2.77 1.95
CA ALA A 110 3.68 2.25 2.62
C ALA A 110 3.88 2.10 4.14
N SER A 111 5.06 1.62 4.59
CA SER A 111 5.38 1.53 6.01
C SER A 111 5.45 2.92 6.66
N LEU A 112 6.11 3.87 5.99
CA LEU A 112 6.16 5.25 6.43
C LEU A 112 4.76 5.90 6.47
N ALA A 113 3.91 5.60 5.49
CA ALA A 113 2.53 6.10 5.45
C ALA A 113 1.72 5.59 6.65
N MET A 114 1.87 4.32 7.04
CA MET A 114 1.24 3.77 8.24
C MET A 114 1.80 4.39 9.52
N ALA A 115 3.11 4.67 9.58
CA ALA A 115 3.70 5.39 10.72
C ALA A 115 3.15 6.82 10.85
N VAL A 116 3.01 7.53 9.72
CA VAL A 116 2.40 8.87 9.68
C VAL A 116 0.92 8.78 10.08
N ALA A 117 0.18 7.78 9.60
CA ALA A 117 -1.21 7.58 9.98
C ALA A 117 -1.38 7.34 11.49
N ALA A 118 -0.50 6.52 12.08
CA ALA A 118 -0.46 6.29 13.52
C ALA A 118 -0.18 7.58 14.31
N ALA A 119 0.78 8.40 13.84
CA ALA A 119 1.11 9.68 14.48
C ALA A 119 -0.03 10.71 14.36
N VAL A 120 -0.68 10.79 13.20
CA VAL A 120 -1.84 11.66 12.97
C VAL A 120 -3.01 11.24 13.86
N GLU A 121 -3.26 9.94 14.01
CA GLU A 121 -4.32 9.44 14.89
C GLU A 121 -4.01 9.69 16.36
N ALA A 122 -2.77 9.45 16.80
CA ALA A 122 -2.34 9.78 18.16
C ALA A 122 -2.55 11.27 18.47
N LYS A 123 -2.18 12.15 17.53
CA LYS A 123 -2.41 13.60 17.64
C LYS A 123 -3.89 13.96 17.66
N ARG A 124 -4.71 13.35 16.81
CA ARG A 124 -6.16 13.57 16.74
C ARG A 124 -6.83 13.16 18.06
N ARG A 125 -6.44 12.02 18.63
CA ARG A 125 -6.96 11.53 19.92
C ARG A 125 -6.58 12.44 21.07
N ALA A 126 -5.32 12.86 21.17
CA ALA A 126 -4.88 13.82 22.18
C ALA A 126 -5.62 15.16 22.07
N ALA A 127 -5.88 15.65 20.86
CA ALA A 127 -6.67 16.86 20.64
C ALA A 127 -8.14 16.69 21.08
N ALA A 128 -8.72 15.51 20.85
CA ALA A 128 -10.09 15.20 21.24
C ALA A 128 -10.29 15.19 22.77
N GLU A 129 -9.27 14.80 23.55
CA GLU A 129 -9.30 14.90 25.03
C GLU A 129 -9.44 16.35 25.52
N HIS A 130 -8.93 17.30 24.73
CA HIS A 130 -9.06 18.75 24.98
C HIS A 130 -10.23 19.40 24.22
N ASN A 131 -11.17 18.61 23.66
CA ASN A 131 -12.29 19.07 22.83
C ASN A 131 -11.87 19.88 21.58
N VAL A 132 -10.66 19.65 21.06
CA VAL A 132 -10.15 20.29 19.84
C VAL A 132 -10.31 19.33 18.66
N VAL A 133 -10.96 19.80 17.59
CA VAL A 133 -11.14 19.02 16.36
C VAL A 133 -10.00 19.30 15.39
N LEU A 134 -9.21 18.26 15.07
CA LEU A 134 -8.08 18.38 14.13
C LEU A 134 -8.59 18.55 12.68
N PRO A 135 -7.97 19.42 11.87
CA PRO A 135 -8.40 19.65 10.49
C PRO A 135 -8.02 18.50 9.55
N VAL A 136 -8.89 18.23 8.58
CA VAL A 136 -8.80 17.04 7.70
C VAL A 136 -7.55 17.00 6.81
N TYR A 137 -6.89 18.14 6.57
CA TYR A 137 -5.67 18.19 5.75
C TYR A 137 -4.52 17.35 6.32
N TRP A 138 -4.52 17.01 7.63
CA TRP A 138 -3.53 16.10 8.21
C TRP A 138 -3.57 14.69 7.61
N LEU A 139 -4.75 14.24 7.14
CA LEU A 139 -4.87 12.98 6.39
C LEU A 139 -4.19 13.06 5.01
N GLY A 140 -3.96 14.27 4.49
CA GLY A 140 -3.27 14.47 3.23
C GLY A 140 -1.85 13.87 3.21
N PHE A 141 -1.15 13.85 4.35
CA PHE A 141 0.20 13.28 4.41
C PHE A 141 0.22 11.76 4.22
N GLN A 142 -0.68 11.03 4.91
CA GLN A 142 -0.79 9.58 4.73
C GLN A 142 -1.32 9.23 3.33
N PHE A 143 -2.22 10.05 2.78
CA PHE A 143 -2.75 9.88 1.42
C PHE A 143 -1.65 10.04 0.37
N LEU A 144 -0.83 11.08 0.49
CA LEU A 144 0.30 11.34 -0.40
C LEU A 144 1.27 10.16 -0.44
N LEU A 145 1.75 9.73 0.74
CA LEU A 145 2.75 8.67 0.84
C LEU A 145 2.22 7.32 0.34
N LEU A 146 0.98 6.97 0.70
CA LEU A 146 0.42 5.68 0.35
C LEU A 146 -0.01 5.60 -1.12
N SER A 147 -0.54 6.68 -1.70
CA SER A 147 -0.84 6.73 -3.14
C SER A 147 0.42 6.69 -4.00
N PHE A 148 1.49 7.37 -3.58
CA PHE A 148 2.77 7.29 -4.28
C PHE A 148 3.42 5.90 -4.13
N SER A 149 3.28 5.28 -2.96
CA SER A 149 3.65 3.88 -2.74
C SER A 149 2.91 2.92 -3.69
N ASP A 150 1.59 3.07 -3.81
CA ASP A 150 0.75 2.24 -4.68
C ASP A 150 1.19 2.35 -6.14
N PHE A 151 1.36 3.58 -6.63
CA PHE A 151 1.90 3.85 -7.97
C PHE A 151 3.22 3.13 -8.24
N LEU A 152 4.19 3.22 -7.32
CA LEU A 152 5.50 2.61 -7.47
C LEU A 152 5.43 1.08 -7.40
N THR A 153 4.63 0.54 -6.48
CA THR A 153 4.55 -0.90 -6.21
C THR A 153 3.76 -1.62 -7.31
N LEU A 154 2.56 -1.16 -7.62
CA LEU A 154 1.72 -1.78 -8.65
C LEU A 154 2.35 -1.62 -10.04
N GLY A 155 2.84 -0.41 -10.35
CA GLY A 155 3.52 -0.16 -11.62
C GLY A 155 4.81 -0.98 -11.76
N GLY A 156 5.61 -1.08 -10.70
CA GLY A 156 6.83 -1.90 -10.69
C GLY A 156 6.53 -3.41 -10.75
N MET A 157 5.49 -3.88 -10.06
CA MET A 157 5.07 -5.28 -10.09
C MET A 157 4.59 -5.71 -11.48
N LEU A 158 3.75 -4.89 -12.12
CA LEU A 158 3.28 -5.19 -13.48
C LEU A 158 4.46 -5.20 -14.46
N GLU A 159 5.33 -4.19 -14.43
CA GLU A 159 6.49 -4.15 -15.33
C GLU A 159 7.42 -5.36 -15.13
N PHE A 160 7.70 -5.73 -13.88
CA PHE A 160 8.52 -6.90 -13.55
C PHE A 160 7.87 -8.21 -14.03
N PHE A 161 6.58 -8.40 -13.76
CA PHE A 161 5.91 -9.64 -14.15
C PHE A 161 5.78 -9.75 -15.67
N TYR A 162 5.52 -8.64 -16.37
CA TYR A 162 5.48 -8.63 -17.82
C TYR A 162 6.85 -8.85 -18.48
N SER A 163 7.96 -8.45 -17.82
CA SER A 163 9.31 -8.64 -18.34
C SER A 163 9.83 -10.06 -18.12
N GLU A 164 9.53 -10.66 -16.97
CA GLU A 164 10.02 -12.00 -16.63
C GLU A 164 9.09 -13.13 -17.08
N ALA A 165 7.78 -12.88 -17.23
CA ALA A 165 6.85 -13.93 -17.59
C ALA A 165 6.93 -14.31 -19.08
N PRO A 166 6.75 -15.59 -19.41
CA PRO A 166 6.67 -16.05 -20.79
C PRO A 166 5.47 -15.44 -21.51
N GLU A 167 5.55 -15.32 -22.85
CA GLU A 167 4.51 -14.65 -23.64
C GLU A 167 3.13 -15.29 -23.48
N SER A 168 3.08 -16.60 -23.29
CA SER A 168 1.88 -17.40 -23.04
C SER A 168 1.15 -17.04 -21.72
N MET A 169 1.86 -16.47 -20.73
CA MET A 169 1.34 -16.25 -19.37
C MET A 169 1.20 -14.76 -18.98
N LYS A 170 1.36 -13.83 -19.93
CA LYS A 170 1.22 -12.38 -19.67
C LYS A 170 -0.16 -11.99 -19.11
N SER A 171 -1.24 -12.64 -19.58
CA SER A 171 -2.59 -12.40 -19.04
C SER A 171 -2.71 -12.84 -17.57
N MET A 172 -2.03 -13.93 -17.18
CA MET A 172 -2.00 -14.41 -15.80
C MET A 172 -1.29 -13.42 -14.86
N CYS A 173 -0.30 -12.69 -15.36
CA CYS A 173 0.42 -11.66 -14.57
C CYS A 173 -0.50 -10.52 -14.13
N THR A 174 -1.37 -10.05 -15.02
CA THR A 174 -2.37 -9.03 -14.67
C THR A 174 -3.44 -9.58 -13.73
N ALA A 175 -3.86 -10.83 -13.93
CA ALA A 175 -4.78 -11.49 -13.01
C ALA A 175 -4.16 -11.64 -11.60
N LEU A 176 -2.86 -11.94 -11.51
CA LEU A 176 -2.14 -11.97 -10.23
C LEU A 176 -2.13 -10.60 -9.55
N ALA A 177 -1.94 -9.49 -10.27
CA ALA A 177 -1.98 -8.17 -9.64
C ALA A 177 -3.32 -7.91 -8.91
N TRP A 178 -4.44 -8.20 -9.57
CA TRP A 178 -5.77 -8.10 -8.96
C TRP A 178 -6.02 -9.12 -7.85
N CYS A 179 -5.46 -10.33 -7.99
CA CYS A 179 -5.49 -11.33 -6.93
C CYS A 179 -4.76 -10.83 -5.68
N SER A 180 -3.59 -10.19 -5.83
CA SER A 180 -2.85 -9.59 -4.71
C SER A 180 -3.68 -8.52 -4.00
N THR A 181 -4.37 -7.66 -4.76
CA THR A 181 -5.29 -6.67 -4.19
C THR A 181 -6.41 -7.34 -3.40
N SER A 182 -7.09 -8.33 -3.98
CA SER A 182 -8.15 -9.08 -3.30
C SER A 182 -7.66 -9.74 -2.00
N MET A 183 -6.52 -10.45 -2.07
CA MET A 183 -5.91 -11.08 -0.90
C MET A 183 -5.52 -10.05 0.17
N GLY A 184 -5.01 -8.88 -0.21
CA GLY A 184 -4.69 -7.80 0.73
C GLY A 184 -5.92 -7.27 1.46
N TYR A 185 -7.06 -7.16 0.76
CA TYR A 185 -8.32 -6.70 1.35
C TYR A 185 -8.93 -7.76 2.28
N PHE A 186 -8.86 -9.04 1.91
CA PHE A 186 -9.24 -10.13 2.82
C PHE A 186 -8.32 -10.18 4.05
N LEU A 187 -7.01 -10.00 3.86
CA LEU A 187 -6.05 -9.92 4.95
C LEU A 187 -6.36 -8.75 5.88
N SER A 188 -6.72 -7.57 5.36
CA SER A 188 -7.18 -6.44 6.16
C SER A 188 -8.36 -6.81 7.04
N SER A 189 -9.40 -7.42 6.45
CA SER A 189 -10.59 -7.86 7.21
C SER A 189 -10.25 -8.90 8.29
N ALA A 190 -9.36 -9.85 7.96
CA ALA A 190 -8.89 -10.86 8.91
C ALA A 190 -8.07 -10.23 10.05
N LEU A 191 -7.18 -9.28 9.74
CA LEU A 191 -6.38 -8.56 10.73
C LEU A 191 -7.25 -7.74 11.66
N VAL A 192 -8.26 -7.01 11.15
CA VAL A 192 -9.21 -6.29 12.00
C VAL A 192 -9.94 -7.26 12.94
N SER A 193 -10.45 -8.37 12.41
CA SER A 193 -11.18 -9.39 13.20
C SER A 193 -10.30 -10.04 14.28
N LEU A 194 -9.06 -10.38 13.92
CA LEU A 194 -8.07 -10.95 14.83
C LEU A 194 -7.69 -9.95 15.93
N THR A 195 -7.42 -8.70 15.55
CA THR A 195 -7.05 -7.64 16.49
C THR A 195 -8.19 -7.39 17.48
N ASN A 196 -9.43 -7.35 17.00
CA ASN A 196 -10.61 -7.25 17.88
C ASN A 196 -10.73 -8.45 18.81
N SER A 197 -10.55 -9.68 18.32
CA SER A 197 -10.64 -10.89 19.13
C SER A 197 -9.56 -10.96 20.22
N VAL A 198 -8.31 -10.65 19.88
CA VAL A 198 -7.19 -10.64 20.82
C VAL A 198 -7.39 -9.54 21.86
N THR A 199 -7.79 -8.34 21.44
CA THR A 199 -7.91 -7.24 22.39
C THR A 199 -9.16 -7.33 23.27
N LYS A 200 -10.23 -7.98 22.78
CA LYS A 200 -11.39 -8.35 23.61
C LYS A 200 -10.97 -9.23 24.79
N SER A 201 -10.10 -10.22 24.53
CA SER A 201 -9.55 -11.10 25.58
C SER A 201 -8.71 -10.31 26.60
N LEU A 202 -8.05 -9.24 26.16
CA LEU A 202 -7.24 -8.34 27.00
C LEU A 202 -8.06 -7.22 27.68
N GLY A 203 -9.39 -7.22 27.52
CA GLY A 203 -10.32 -6.39 28.27
C GLY A 203 -10.94 -5.20 27.54
N LYS A 204 -10.42 -4.77 26.38
CA LYS A 204 -11.04 -3.69 25.58
C LYS A 204 -10.75 -3.87 24.10
N GLU A 205 -11.78 -3.92 23.25
CA GLU A 205 -11.61 -4.02 21.80
C GLU A 205 -10.90 -2.77 21.22
N TRP A 206 -9.96 -2.96 20.28
CA TRP A 206 -9.25 -1.83 19.64
C TRP A 206 -10.07 -1.16 18.52
N LEU A 207 -10.91 -1.90 17.79
CA LEU A 207 -11.66 -1.46 16.61
C LEU A 207 -13.12 -1.94 16.67
N GLY A 208 -13.68 -2.09 17.87
CA GLY A 208 -15.00 -2.67 18.12
C GLY A 208 -16.07 -1.65 18.54
N GLY A 209 -15.69 -0.40 18.80
CA GLY A 209 -16.61 0.63 19.27
C GLY A 209 -17.41 1.30 18.14
N ILE A 210 -18.64 1.70 18.45
CA ILE A 210 -19.43 2.65 17.63
C ILE A 210 -18.72 4.02 17.55
N ASN A 211 -17.85 4.32 18.52
CA ASN A 211 -17.11 5.58 18.62
C ASN A 211 -15.60 5.35 18.41
N LEU A 212 -15.08 5.79 17.27
CA LEU A 212 -13.65 5.75 16.92
C LEU A 212 -12.75 6.46 17.95
N ASN A 213 -13.31 7.38 18.75
CA ASN A 213 -12.56 8.07 19.82
C ASN A 213 -12.13 7.13 20.96
N ASN A 214 -12.90 6.07 21.19
CA ASN A 214 -12.61 5.06 22.20
C ASN A 214 -11.73 3.93 21.68
N ASP A 215 -11.64 3.81 20.35
CA ASP A 215 -10.83 2.86 19.62
C ASP A 215 -9.35 3.27 19.62
N ARG A 216 -8.48 2.27 19.48
CA ARG A 216 -7.02 2.42 19.45
C ARG A 216 -6.50 2.24 18.03
N LEU A 217 -7.06 3.02 17.12
CA LEU A 217 -6.66 2.99 15.70
C LEU A 217 -5.18 3.36 15.51
N ASP A 218 -4.61 4.17 16.42
CA ASP A 218 -3.18 4.45 16.50
C ASP A 218 -2.33 3.17 16.63
N LEU A 219 -2.77 2.23 17.47
CA LEU A 219 -2.08 0.95 17.66
C LEU A 219 -2.25 0.02 16.46
N PHE A 220 -3.42 0.03 15.83
CA PHE A 220 -3.65 -0.75 14.62
C PHE A 220 -2.78 -0.28 13.44
N TYR A 221 -2.67 1.03 13.22
CA TYR A 221 -1.74 1.56 12.21
C TYR A 221 -0.27 1.29 12.54
N THR A 222 0.10 1.31 13.83
CA THR A 222 1.43 0.90 14.26
C THR A 222 1.71 -0.57 13.96
N LEU A 223 0.72 -1.46 14.18
CA LEU A 223 0.83 -2.88 13.85
C LEU A 223 1.01 -3.10 12.34
N LEU A 224 0.21 -2.41 11.51
CA LEU A 224 0.36 -2.45 10.05
C LEU A 224 1.73 -1.92 9.60
N CYS A 225 2.24 -0.85 10.23
CA CYS A 225 3.57 -0.33 9.96
C CYS A 225 4.65 -1.41 10.20
N VAL A 226 4.61 -2.08 11.36
CA VAL A 226 5.57 -3.13 11.72
C VAL A 226 5.45 -4.33 10.76
N PHE A 227 4.24 -4.79 10.47
CA PHE A 227 4.01 -5.91 9.54
C PHE A 227 4.49 -5.58 8.13
N ASN A 228 4.21 -4.38 7.64
CA ASN A 228 4.66 -3.96 6.32
C ASN A 228 6.19 -3.75 6.27
N PHE A 229 6.81 -3.31 7.37
CA PHE A 229 8.27 -3.22 7.47
C PHE A 229 8.94 -4.60 7.46
N LEU A 230 8.42 -5.56 8.22
CA LEU A 230 8.90 -6.95 8.17
C LEU A 230 8.71 -7.57 6.79
N ASN A 231 7.59 -7.27 6.14
CA ASN A 231 7.32 -7.66 4.77
C ASN A 231 8.34 -7.05 3.79
N PHE A 232 8.71 -5.79 3.96
CA PHE A 232 9.79 -5.16 3.18
C PHE A 232 11.14 -5.88 3.37
N LEU A 233 11.50 -6.28 4.60
CA LEU A 233 12.74 -7.04 4.84
C LEU A 233 12.70 -8.42 4.14
N ASN A 234 11.54 -9.08 4.16
CA ASN A 234 11.33 -10.33 3.43
C ASN A 234 11.46 -10.11 1.91
N TYR A 235 10.84 -9.04 1.39
CA TYR A 235 10.97 -8.64 -0.01
C TYR A 235 12.43 -8.44 -0.42
N VAL A 236 13.22 -7.71 0.37
CA VAL A 236 14.65 -7.48 0.08
C VAL A 236 15.44 -8.78 0.03
N TYR A 237 15.11 -9.75 0.90
CA TYR A 237 15.75 -11.06 0.88
C TYR A 237 15.47 -11.83 -0.43
N TRP A 238 14.23 -11.81 -0.91
CA TRP A 238 13.86 -12.45 -2.18
C TRP A 238 14.36 -11.68 -3.39
N ALA A 239 14.27 -10.36 -3.38
CA ALA A 239 14.71 -9.49 -4.47
C ALA A 239 16.21 -9.59 -4.74
N LYS A 240 17.03 -9.91 -3.72
CA LYS A 240 18.48 -10.16 -3.90
C LYS A 240 18.80 -11.48 -4.61
N ARG A 241 17.83 -12.38 -4.75
CA ARG A 241 17.98 -13.68 -5.42
C ARG A 241 17.60 -13.63 -6.90
N PHE A 242 17.06 -12.49 -7.35
CA PHE A 242 16.86 -12.12 -8.74
C PHE A 242 17.99 -11.22 -9.23
#